data_AF-A0A8T5GGE1-F1
#
_entry.id   AF-A0A8T5GGE1-F1
#
_cell.length_a   1.000
_cell.length_b   1.000
_cell.length_c   1.000
_cell.angle_alpha   90.00
_cell.angle_beta   90.00
_cell.angle_gamma   90.00
#
_symmetry.space_group_name_H-M   'P 1'
#
loop_
_entity.id
_entity.type
_entity.pdbx_description
1 polymer ?
#
loop_
_entity_poly.entity_id
_entity_poly.type
_entity_poly.pdbx_seq_one_letter_code
_entity_poly.pdbx_strand_id
1 'polypeptide(L)'
;MCLNNSKFISINHKNNIEIRLPNSKKSFFIKDETYYAELAELVEIIKVEGYCNSNGNISIDNKDLPLSNFFEKLLLAHEIVPGKRKLIKIKLEEIDKHTIVIYENGQSRTFHIEKGFKSNKPNKIVFSTGKQNSNISVFQNNKHILSFNLKEKNLASKAVSKYFTLKFSNKTLANYMRLKLNESFGFDTIRVNKLLINSNSSIITKVFGVLVDCEGSIRFNKKSKHYRNINIRMKNELYLSDWKRLLKKININSNLRKEKDLWKLTITCNQNFKKLHDLGFELHHSKKRTRFKEMLNSYQKHQVERNTALNYYEKLVEDNPGRSALELSRASNKNKRTVSHYLIRLFNLNILRRQLVTKQKFIYYPK
;
A
#
# COMPACT_ATOMS: atom_id res chain seq x y z
N MET A 1 -46.55 -1.52 -3.29
CA MET A 1 -46.21 -2.97 -3.33
C MET A 1 -44.96 -3.20 -2.50
N CYS A 2 -45.13 -3.64 -1.26
CA CYS A 2 -44.07 -3.84 -0.29
C CYS A 2 -43.39 -5.20 -0.53
N LEU A 3 -42.17 -5.20 -1.05
CA LEU A 3 -41.34 -6.41 -1.07
C LEU A 3 -40.74 -6.61 0.33
N ASN A 4 -41.20 -7.65 0.99
CA ASN A 4 -40.76 -8.09 2.32
C ASN A 4 -39.22 -8.26 2.38
N ASN A 5 -38.63 -7.51 3.31
CA ASN A 5 -37.20 -7.28 3.54
C ASN A 5 -36.58 -8.30 4.51
N SER A 6 -36.53 -9.59 4.16
CA SER A 6 -35.80 -10.57 4.98
C SER A 6 -35.11 -11.65 4.14
N LYS A 7 -33.86 -11.39 3.72
CA LYS A 7 -33.03 -12.38 3.00
C LYS A 7 -31.60 -12.52 3.56
N PHE A 8 -31.43 -12.33 4.86
CA PHE A 8 -30.23 -12.74 5.59
C PHE A 8 -30.65 -13.17 6.99
N ILE A 9 -30.16 -14.34 7.44
CA ILE A 9 -30.26 -14.71 8.85
C ILE A 9 -28.97 -14.19 9.49
N SER A 10 -29.06 -13.13 10.29
CA SER A 10 -27.99 -12.73 11.21
C SER A 10 -28.26 -13.41 12.54
N ILE A 11 -27.51 -14.46 12.87
CA ILE A 11 -27.58 -15.08 14.19
C ILE A 11 -26.52 -14.42 15.04
N ASN A 12 -26.96 -13.67 16.05
CA ASN A 12 -26.09 -12.93 16.96
C ASN A 12 -25.77 -13.85 18.15
N HIS A 13 -24.63 -14.55 18.10
CA HIS A 13 -24.21 -15.44 19.17
C HIS A 13 -23.13 -14.76 20.00
N LYS A 14 -23.50 -14.04 21.07
CA LYS A 14 -22.70 -13.51 22.20
C LYS A 14 -21.28 -12.94 21.95
N ASN A 15 -20.78 -12.87 20.70
CA ASN A 15 -19.49 -12.38 20.17
C ASN A 15 -19.33 -12.63 18.65
N ASN A 16 -20.27 -13.29 17.96
CA ASN A 16 -20.17 -13.67 16.54
C ASN A 16 -21.33 -13.13 15.70
N ILE A 17 -21.04 -12.67 14.48
CA ILE A 17 -22.04 -12.37 13.44
C ILE A 17 -21.95 -13.47 12.39
N GLU A 18 -22.92 -14.39 12.41
CA GLU A 18 -23.10 -15.34 11.31
C GLU A 18 -23.90 -14.68 10.20
N ILE A 19 -23.36 -14.65 8.97
CA ILE A 19 -24.10 -14.21 7.79
C ILE A 19 -24.38 -15.43 6.91
N ARG A 20 -25.61 -15.92 6.95
CA ARG A 20 -26.11 -16.93 6.02
C ARG A 20 -26.84 -16.28 4.85
N LEU A 21 -26.47 -16.69 3.64
CA LEU A 21 -27.34 -16.51 2.49
C LEU A 21 -28.41 -17.60 2.42
N PRO A 22 -29.62 -17.30 1.93
CA PRO A 22 -30.57 -18.32 1.56
C PRO A 22 -29.96 -19.23 0.47
N ASN A 23 -30.05 -20.55 0.65
CA ASN A 23 -29.64 -21.60 -0.29
C ASN A 23 -28.13 -21.82 -0.50
N SER A 24 -27.27 -21.27 0.36
CA SER A 24 -25.85 -21.65 0.42
C SER A 24 -25.65 -22.75 1.47
N LYS A 25 -25.05 -23.89 1.09
CA LYS A 25 -24.56 -24.89 2.06
C LYS A 25 -23.34 -24.38 2.85
N LYS A 26 -22.72 -23.28 2.42
CA LYS A 26 -21.56 -22.65 3.05
C LYS A 26 -21.98 -21.35 3.75
N SER A 27 -21.90 -21.32 5.07
CA SER A 27 -22.01 -20.12 5.89
C SER A 27 -20.68 -19.37 5.91
N PHE A 28 -20.72 -18.04 5.90
CA PHE A 28 -19.54 -17.22 6.22
C PHE A 28 -19.60 -16.91 7.71
N PHE A 29 -18.65 -17.47 8.46
CA PHE A 29 -18.54 -17.27 9.90
C PHE A 29 -17.54 -16.15 10.17
N ILE A 30 -18.00 -14.98 10.63
CA ILE A 30 -17.10 -14.00 11.24
C ILE A 30 -16.94 -14.39 12.70
N LYS A 31 -15.96 -15.27 12.95
CA LYS A 31 -15.72 -15.92 14.25
C LYS A 31 -14.65 -15.25 15.13
N ASP A 32 -13.98 -14.22 14.62
CA ASP A 32 -12.82 -13.60 15.28
C ASP A 32 -12.53 -12.20 14.67
N GLU A 33 -11.92 -11.29 15.44
CA GLU A 33 -11.41 -10.00 14.94
C GLU A 33 -10.49 -10.19 13.72
N THR A 34 -9.75 -11.30 13.69
CA THR A 34 -8.87 -11.69 12.58
C THR A 34 -9.65 -11.89 11.27
N TYR A 35 -10.78 -12.61 11.31
CA TYR A 35 -11.62 -12.88 10.14
C TYR A 35 -12.32 -11.62 9.63
N TYR A 36 -12.65 -10.70 10.55
CA TYR A 36 -13.19 -9.40 10.20
C TYR A 36 -12.14 -8.49 9.53
N ALA A 37 -10.88 -8.54 9.96
CA ALA A 37 -9.79 -7.79 9.33
C ALA A 37 -9.56 -8.22 7.88
N GLU A 38 -9.46 -9.53 7.63
CA GLU A 38 -9.24 -10.10 6.29
C GLU A 38 -10.38 -9.74 5.33
N LEU A 39 -11.63 -9.81 5.81
CA LEU A 39 -12.79 -9.41 5.02
C LEU A 39 -12.77 -7.90 4.72
N ALA A 40 -12.41 -7.07 5.70
CA ALA A 40 -12.32 -5.62 5.52
C ALA A 40 -11.22 -5.26 4.51
N GLU A 41 -10.06 -5.94 4.56
CA GLU A 41 -8.99 -5.82 3.60
C GLU A 41 -9.45 -6.22 2.19
N LEU A 42 -10.11 -7.38 2.05
CA LEU A 42 -10.64 -7.85 0.77
C LEU A 42 -11.65 -6.87 0.17
N VAL A 43 -12.59 -6.38 0.97
CA VAL A 43 -13.56 -5.38 0.55
C VAL A 43 -12.86 -4.11 0.07
N GLU A 44 -11.84 -3.65 0.80
CA GLU A 44 -11.10 -2.45 0.41
C GLU A 44 -10.33 -2.65 -0.90
N ILE A 45 -9.66 -3.79 -1.09
CA ILE A 45 -8.99 -4.16 -2.36
C ILE A 45 -9.97 -4.08 -3.53
N ILE A 46 -11.15 -4.67 -3.39
CA ILE A 46 -12.15 -4.70 -4.47
C ILE A 46 -12.64 -3.29 -4.80
N LYS A 47 -12.75 -2.38 -3.81
CA LYS A 47 -13.18 -1.00 -4.05
C LYS A 47 -12.17 -0.20 -4.86
N VAL A 48 -10.89 -0.32 -4.52
CA VAL A 48 -9.87 0.59 -5.05
C VAL A 48 -9.14 0.01 -6.26
N GLU A 49 -8.93 -1.31 -6.31
CA GLU A 49 -8.21 -1.99 -7.39
C GLU A 49 -9.15 -2.89 -8.24
N GLY A 50 -10.32 -3.25 -7.70
CA GLY A 50 -11.22 -4.22 -8.31
C GLY A 50 -12.21 -3.63 -9.32
N TYR A 51 -12.70 -4.50 -10.18
CA TYR A 51 -13.89 -4.30 -10.99
C TYR A 51 -14.94 -5.34 -10.59
N CYS A 52 -16.18 -4.90 -10.34
CA CYS A 52 -17.30 -5.78 -10.05
C CYS A 52 -18.48 -5.40 -10.95
N ASN A 53 -19.10 -6.38 -11.61
CA ASN A 53 -20.30 -6.16 -12.41
C ASN A 53 -21.59 -6.62 -11.69
N SER A 54 -22.74 -6.30 -12.27
CA SER A 54 -24.07 -6.69 -11.77
C SER A 54 -24.26 -8.20 -11.62
N ASN A 55 -23.51 -9.00 -12.36
CA ASN A 55 -23.59 -10.46 -12.32
C ASN A 55 -22.73 -11.08 -11.20
N GLY A 56 -22.02 -10.25 -10.43
CA GLY A 56 -21.12 -10.69 -9.37
C GLY A 56 -19.78 -11.22 -9.87
N ASN A 57 -19.41 -10.92 -11.12
CA ASN A 57 -18.07 -11.20 -11.62
C ASN A 57 -17.14 -10.09 -11.13
N ILE A 58 -16.08 -10.51 -10.44
CA ILE A 58 -15.08 -9.63 -9.87
C ILE A 58 -13.73 -9.93 -10.54
N SER A 59 -12.99 -8.88 -10.86
CA SER A 59 -11.60 -8.98 -11.29
C SER A 59 -10.71 -7.97 -10.57
N ILE A 60 -9.53 -8.41 -10.15
CA ILE A 60 -8.50 -7.57 -9.55
C ILE A 60 -7.24 -7.74 -10.40
N ASP A 61 -6.69 -6.61 -10.88
CA ASP A 61 -5.53 -6.59 -11.77
C ASP A 61 -4.36 -5.88 -11.09
N ASN A 62 -3.22 -6.55 -10.91
CA ASN A 62 -2.05 -5.90 -10.30
C ASN A 62 -0.73 -6.31 -10.96
N LYS A 63 0.24 -5.38 -11.00
CA LYS A 63 1.58 -5.65 -11.60
C LYS A 63 2.54 -6.34 -10.64
N ASP A 64 2.35 -6.17 -9.34
CA ASP A 64 3.23 -6.68 -8.30
C ASP A 64 2.78 -8.10 -7.91
N LEU A 65 3.62 -9.09 -8.20
CA LEU A 65 3.31 -10.49 -7.91
C LEU A 65 3.14 -10.76 -6.40
N PRO A 66 4.00 -10.24 -5.50
CA PRO A 66 3.78 -10.37 -4.07
C PRO A 66 2.41 -9.85 -3.59
N LEU A 67 2.00 -8.66 -4.03
CA LEU A 67 0.68 -8.12 -3.73
C LEU A 67 -0.45 -8.98 -4.31
N SER A 68 -0.29 -9.45 -5.55
CA SER A 68 -1.29 -10.34 -6.19
C SER A 68 -1.45 -11.67 -5.45
N ASN A 69 -0.35 -12.24 -4.94
CA ASN A 69 -0.40 -13.47 -4.14
C ASN A 69 -1.04 -13.24 -2.77
N PHE A 70 -0.88 -12.04 -2.19
CA PHE A 70 -1.60 -11.67 -0.97
C PHE A 70 -3.12 -11.60 -1.22
N PHE A 71 -3.55 -10.98 -2.31
CA PHE A 71 -4.98 -10.94 -2.68
C PHE A 71 -5.56 -12.35 -2.89
N GLU A 72 -4.81 -13.24 -3.54
CA GLU A 72 -5.20 -14.65 -3.71
C GLU A 72 -5.37 -15.36 -2.38
N LYS A 73 -4.45 -15.14 -1.41
CA LYS A 73 -4.56 -15.72 -0.08
C LYS A 73 -5.80 -15.24 0.68
N LEU A 74 -6.11 -13.94 0.63
CA LEU A 74 -7.34 -13.41 1.25
C LEU A 74 -8.59 -14.03 0.64
N LEU A 75 -8.63 -14.19 -0.68
CA LEU A 75 -9.75 -14.85 -1.36
C LEU A 75 -9.91 -16.30 -0.90
N LEU A 76 -8.80 -17.06 -0.85
CA LEU A 76 -8.80 -18.45 -0.42
C LEU A 76 -9.20 -18.62 1.06
N ALA A 77 -8.82 -17.68 1.94
CA ALA A 77 -9.25 -17.66 3.34
C ALA A 77 -10.78 -17.53 3.48
N HIS A 78 -11.43 -16.91 2.50
CA HIS A 78 -12.90 -16.84 2.38
C HIS A 78 -13.47 -17.89 1.43
N GLU A 79 -12.74 -18.98 1.19
CA GLU A 79 -13.17 -20.09 0.31
C GLU A 79 -13.53 -19.67 -1.13
N ILE A 80 -12.99 -18.54 -1.59
CA ILE A 80 -13.14 -18.05 -2.95
C ILE A 80 -11.92 -18.50 -3.73
N VAL A 81 -12.12 -19.34 -4.75
CA VAL A 81 -11.03 -19.80 -5.62
C VAL A 81 -10.96 -18.91 -6.86
N PRO A 82 -9.99 -17.99 -6.97
CA PRO A 82 -9.85 -17.16 -8.16
C PRO A 82 -9.18 -17.91 -9.31
N GLY A 83 -9.69 -17.68 -10.52
CA GLY A 83 -8.96 -17.96 -11.74
C GLY A 83 -7.83 -16.94 -11.90
N LYS A 84 -6.58 -17.41 -11.79
CA LYS A 84 -5.38 -16.59 -11.97
C LYS A 84 -4.91 -16.60 -13.42
N ARG A 85 -4.77 -15.42 -14.02
CA ARG A 85 -4.31 -15.25 -15.41
C ARG A 85 -3.26 -14.14 -15.50
N LYS A 86 -2.43 -14.17 -16.54
CA LYS A 86 -1.59 -13.04 -16.92
C LYS A 86 -2.38 -12.17 -17.89
N LEU A 87 -2.62 -10.92 -17.53
CA LEU A 87 -3.21 -9.92 -18.42
C LEU A 87 -2.09 -9.10 -19.04
N ILE A 88 -2.06 -9.07 -20.36
CA ILE A 88 -1.05 -8.37 -21.14
C ILE A 88 -1.71 -7.17 -21.78
N LYS A 89 -1.13 -5.99 -21.55
CA LYS A 89 -1.56 -4.72 -22.14
C LYS A 89 -0.44 -4.19 -23.03
N ILE A 90 -0.72 -4.00 -24.31
CA ILE A 90 0.23 -3.54 -25.32
C ILE A 90 -0.23 -2.17 -25.81
N LYS A 91 0.58 -1.14 -25.59
CA LYS A 91 0.33 0.21 -26.10
C LYS A 91 0.85 0.33 -27.52
N LEU A 92 -0.02 0.75 -28.43
CA LEU A 92 0.33 1.09 -29.82
C LEU A 92 0.00 2.57 -30.08
N GLU A 93 0.64 3.16 -31.09
CA GLU A 93 0.41 4.56 -31.48
C GLU A 93 -0.92 4.71 -32.22
N GLU A 94 -1.20 3.80 -33.15
CA GLU A 94 -2.46 3.71 -33.88
C GLU A 94 -3.04 2.31 -33.76
N ILE A 95 -4.35 2.23 -33.47
CA ILE A 95 -5.06 0.97 -33.27
C ILE A 95 -6.28 0.95 -34.17
N ASP A 96 -6.26 0.04 -35.14
CA ASP A 96 -7.45 -0.42 -35.84
C ASP A 96 -7.70 -1.89 -35.47
N LYS A 97 -8.86 -2.16 -34.85
CA LYS A 97 -9.22 -3.48 -34.36
C LYS A 97 -9.20 -4.54 -35.46
N HIS A 98 -9.59 -4.16 -36.67
CA HIS A 98 -9.79 -5.10 -37.77
C HIS A 98 -8.47 -5.56 -38.40
N THR A 99 -7.40 -4.81 -38.17
CA THR A 99 -6.10 -5.05 -38.81
C THR A 99 -5.11 -5.75 -37.89
N ILE A 100 -5.43 -5.84 -36.61
CA ILE A 100 -4.57 -6.40 -35.57
C ILE A 100 -4.83 -7.90 -35.42
N VAL A 101 -3.76 -8.69 -35.44
CA VAL A 101 -3.79 -10.11 -35.11
C VAL A 101 -2.72 -10.40 -34.05
N ILE A 102 -3.09 -11.16 -33.02
CA ILE A 102 -2.17 -11.60 -31.97
C ILE A 102 -2.03 -13.10 -32.06
N TYR A 103 -0.79 -13.58 -32.09
CA TYR A 103 -0.48 -14.99 -31.97
C TYR A 103 0.22 -15.28 -30.64
N GLU A 104 -0.19 -16.36 -29.98
CA GLU A 104 0.46 -16.94 -28.82
C GLU A 104 0.92 -18.36 -29.18
N ASN A 105 2.24 -18.57 -29.28
CA ASN A 105 2.84 -19.82 -29.76
C ASN A 105 2.24 -20.27 -31.11
N GLY A 106 2.05 -19.32 -32.05
CA GLY A 106 1.47 -19.59 -33.37
C GLY A 106 -0.05 -19.73 -33.42
N GLN A 107 -0.76 -19.71 -32.29
CA GLN A 107 -2.23 -19.75 -32.26
C GLN A 107 -2.82 -18.35 -32.13
N SER A 108 -3.82 -18.02 -32.95
CA SER A 108 -4.52 -16.74 -32.88
C SER A 108 -5.19 -16.53 -31.52
N ARG A 109 -5.15 -15.31 -31.00
CA ARG A 109 -5.73 -14.93 -29.73
C ARG A 109 -6.73 -13.79 -29.88
N THR A 110 -7.84 -13.95 -29.17
CA THR A 110 -8.80 -12.87 -29.00
C THR A 110 -8.23 -11.81 -28.08
N PHE A 111 -8.55 -10.56 -28.39
CA PHE A 111 -8.17 -9.40 -27.61
C PHE A 111 -9.32 -8.38 -27.59
N HIS A 112 -9.20 -7.42 -26.69
CA HIS A 112 -10.04 -6.23 -26.69
C HIS A 112 -9.17 -4.98 -26.66
N ILE A 113 -9.79 -3.83 -26.94
CA ILE A 113 -9.11 -2.54 -26.98
C ILE A 113 -9.54 -1.75 -25.75
N GLU A 114 -8.56 -1.27 -24.99
CA GLU A 114 -8.76 -0.27 -23.95
C GLU A 114 -8.54 1.13 -24.53
N LYS A 115 -9.44 2.05 -24.18
CA LYS A 115 -9.33 3.47 -24.51
C LYS A 115 -8.45 4.20 -23.50
N GLY A 116 -7.72 5.21 -23.97
CA GLY A 116 -6.93 6.07 -23.10
C GLY A 116 -7.80 6.94 -22.21
N PHE A 117 -7.50 6.96 -20.90
CA PHE A 117 -8.26 7.73 -19.90
C PHE A 117 -8.40 9.24 -20.23
N LYS A 118 -7.42 9.83 -20.95
CA LYS A 118 -7.43 11.26 -21.28
C LYS A 118 -7.98 11.58 -22.67
N SER A 119 -7.79 10.71 -23.66
CA SER A 119 -8.11 11.01 -25.06
C SER A 119 -9.38 10.31 -25.55
N ASN A 120 -9.91 9.36 -24.79
CA ASN A 120 -10.98 8.43 -25.19
C ASN A 120 -10.68 7.67 -26.51
N LYS A 121 -9.44 7.78 -27.03
CA LYS A 121 -8.97 7.09 -28.23
C LYS A 121 -8.46 5.70 -27.84
N PRO A 122 -8.71 4.66 -28.67
CA PRO A 122 -8.00 3.39 -28.60
C PRO A 122 -6.50 3.60 -28.42
N ASN A 123 -5.90 3.03 -27.36
CA ASN A 123 -4.46 3.15 -27.20
C ASN A 123 -3.78 1.90 -26.66
N LYS A 124 -4.54 0.87 -26.27
CA LYS A 124 -3.98 -0.40 -25.82
C LYS A 124 -4.77 -1.57 -26.33
N ILE A 125 -4.06 -2.61 -26.77
CA ILE A 125 -4.60 -3.95 -26.95
C ILE A 125 -4.44 -4.72 -25.65
N VAL A 126 -5.45 -5.48 -25.26
CA VAL A 126 -5.47 -6.25 -24.03
C VAL A 126 -5.95 -7.67 -24.26
N PHE A 127 -5.18 -8.64 -23.79
CA PHE A 127 -5.52 -10.07 -23.82
C PHE A 127 -5.01 -10.77 -22.56
N SER A 128 -5.57 -11.95 -22.26
CA SER A 128 -5.17 -12.74 -21.09
C SER A 128 -4.71 -14.13 -21.48
N THR A 129 -3.69 -14.65 -20.80
CA THR A 129 -3.24 -16.04 -20.94
C THR A 129 -3.05 -16.72 -19.58
N GLY A 130 -3.35 -18.02 -19.53
CA GLY A 130 -3.00 -18.88 -18.39
C GLY A 130 -1.59 -19.48 -18.50
N LYS A 131 -0.93 -19.37 -19.65
CA LYS A 131 0.36 -20.01 -19.89
C LYS A 131 1.49 -19.22 -19.21
N GLN A 132 2.42 -19.95 -18.58
CA GLN A 132 3.56 -19.32 -17.93
C GLN A 132 4.63 -18.89 -18.94
N ASN A 133 4.87 -19.70 -19.96
CA ASN A 133 5.85 -19.46 -21.01
C ASN A 133 5.13 -19.41 -22.35
N SER A 134 5.24 -18.27 -23.05
CA SER A 134 4.64 -18.12 -24.37
C SER A 134 5.37 -17.05 -25.17
N ASN A 135 5.57 -17.34 -26.45
CA ASN A 135 5.99 -16.39 -27.44
C ASN A 135 4.75 -15.69 -27.97
N ILE A 136 4.70 -14.38 -27.81
CA ILE A 136 3.65 -13.53 -28.35
C ILE A 136 4.22 -12.81 -29.56
N SER A 137 3.46 -12.79 -30.66
CA SER A 137 3.72 -11.93 -31.81
C SER A 137 2.46 -11.15 -32.15
N VAL A 138 2.63 -9.88 -32.48
CA VAL A 138 1.55 -8.95 -32.85
C VAL A 138 1.81 -8.44 -34.25
N PHE A 139 0.79 -8.53 -35.09
CA PHE A 139 0.79 -8.04 -36.46
C PHE A 139 -0.28 -6.98 -36.63
N GLN A 140 -0.03 -6.00 -37.49
CA GLN A 140 -1.01 -5.00 -37.92
C GLN A 140 -0.87 -4.82 -39.43
N ASN A 141 -1.96 -4.96 -40.18
CA ASN A 141 -1.94 -4.94 -41.65
C ASN A 141 -0.90 -5.93 -42.23
N ASN A 142 -0.85 -7.15 -41.69
CA ASN A 142 0.13 -8.20 -42.02
C ASN A 142 1.61 -7.83 -41.77
N LYS A 143 1.91 -6.67 -41.21
CA LYS A 143 3.26 -6.28 -40.80
C LYS A 143 3.52 -6.71 -39.36
N HIS A 144 4.66 -7.32 -39.10
CA HIS A 144 5.09 -7.67 -37.75
C HIS A 144 5.42 -6.41 -36.96
N ILE A 145 4.71 -6.18 -35.85
CA ILE A 145 4.87 -4.99 -35.01
C ILE A 145 5.82 -5.26 -33.86
N LEU A 146 5.63 -6.38 -33.17
CA LEU A 146 6.46 -6.77 -32.03
C LEU A 146 6.31 -8.25 -31.71
N SER A 147 7.37 -8.81 -31.12
CA SER A 147 7.35 -10.14 -30.51
C SER A 147 8.06 -10.12 -29.16
N PHE A 148 7.63 -10.98 -28.24
CA PHE A 148 8.25 -11.13 -26.93
C PHE A 148 7.95 -12.49 -26.29
N ASN A 149 8.78 -12.89 -25.34
CA ASN A 149 8.56 -14.08 -24.52
C ASN A 149 8.08 -13.71 -23.11
N LEU A 150 7.01 -14.36 -22.64
CA LEU A 150 6.44 -14.15 -21.30
C LEU A 150 7.30 -14.64 -20.12
N LYS A 151 8.31 -15.48 -20.39
CA LYS A 151 9.27 -16.02 -19.42
C LYS A 151 10.33 -14.99 -19.04
N GLU A 152 10.67 -14.06 -19.94
CA GLU A 152 11.70 -13.07 -19.70
C GLU A 152 11.28 -12.11 -18.58
N LYS A 153 12.12 -12.00 -17.54
CA LYS A 153 11.88 -11.14 -16.38
C LYS A 153 11.78 -9.66 -16.77
N ASN A 154 12.42 -9.28 -17.87
CA ASN A 154 12.44 -7.93 -18.41
C ASN A 154 11.79 -7.95 -19.80
N LEU A 155 10.47 -7.84 -19.86
CA LEU A 155 9.78 -7.38 -21.07
C LEU A 155 10.23 -5.94 -21.32
N ALA A 156 11.31 -5.79 -22.09
CA ALA A 156 12.13 -4.58 -22.16
C ALA A 156 11.53 -3.45 -23.02
N SER A 157 10.22 -3.40 -23.25
CA SER A 157 9.61 -2.33 -24.03
C SER A 157 8.63 -1.51 -23.19
N LYS A 158 8.72 -0.18 -23.30
CA LYS A 158 7.73 0.78 -22.76
C LYS A 158 6.29 0.48 -23.25
N ALA A 159 6.16 -0.29 -24.32
CA ALA A 159 4.90 -0.64 -24.95
C ALA A 159 4.15 -1.77 -24.23
N VAL A 160 4.83 -2.72 -23.59
CA VAL A 160 4.19 -3.91 -23.01
C VAL A 160 4.13 -3.82 -21.49
N SER A 161 2.94 -4.01 -20.93
CA SER A 161 2.71 -4.14 -19.48
C SER A 161 2.08 -5.49 -19.17
N LYS A 162 2.65 -6.18 -18.18
CA LYS A 162 2.15 -7.45 -17.67
C LYS A 162 1.52 -7.25 -16.30
N TYR A 163 0.32 -7.78 -16.12
CA TYR A 163 -0.44 -7.79 -14.89
C TYR A 163 -0.79 -9.24 -14.53
N PHE A 164 -0.97 -9.49 -13.25
CA PHE A 164 -1.66 -10.66 -12.75
C PHE A 164 -3.11 -10.27 -12.51
N THR A 165 -4.01 -11.06 -13.06
CA THR A 165 -5.44 -10.88 -12.94
C THR A 165 -6.01 -12.04 -12.16
N LEU A 166 -6.69 -11.73 -11.06
CA LEU A 166 -7.53 -12.64 -10.32
C LEU A 166 -8.97 -12.43 -10.77
N LYS A 167 -9.62 -13.45 -11.34
CA LYS A 167 -11.04 -13.41 -11.70
C LYS A 167 -11.83 -14.44 -10.92
N PHE A 168 -12.97 -14.05 -10.39
CA PHE A 168 -13.88 -14.97 -9.73
C PHE A 168 -15.33 -14.47 -9.87
N SER A 169 -16.28 -15.39 -9.72
CA SER A 169 -17.70 -15.05 -9.67
C SER A 169 -18.20 -15.37 -8.26
N ASN A 170 -18.66 -14.35 -7.54
CA ASN A 170 -19.21 -14.52 -6.21
C ASN A 170 -20.36 -13.53 -5.99
N LYS A 171 -21.57 -13.96 -6.35
CA LYS A 171 -22.80 -13.17 -6.19
C LYS A 171 -23.07 -12.81 -4.74
N THR A 172 -22.67 -13.67 -3.79
CA THR A 172 -22.81 -13.42 -2.35
C THR A 172 -22.03 -12.20 -1.92
N LEU A 173 -20.74 -12.18 -2.23
CA LEU A 173 -19.84 -11.09 -1.89
C LEU A 173 -20.28 -9.79 -2.59
N ALA A 174 -20.61 -9.89 -3.88
CA ALA A 174 -21.09 -8.73 -4.65
C ALA A 174 -22.39 -8.15 -4.06
N ASN A 175 -23.35 -9.00 -3.69
CA ASN A 175 -24.59 -8.56 -3.04
C ASN A 175 -24.34 -8.01 -1.63
N TYR A 176 -23.42 -8.60 -0.87
CA TYR A 176 -23.04 -8.09 0.45
C TYR A 176 -22.47 -6.67 0.34
N MET A 177 -21.49 -6.47 -0.56
CA MET A 177 -20.93 -5.15 -0.83
C MET A 177 -22.01 -4.15 -1.27
N ARG A 178 -22.87 -4.54 -2.22
CA ARG A 178 -23.92 -3.65 -2.74
C ARG A 178 -25.00 -3.32 -1.72
N LEU A 179 -25.55 -4.33 -1.03
CA LEU A 179 -26.77 -4.19 -0.23
C LEU A 179 -26.49 -3.88 1.24
N LYS A 180 -25.41 -4.44 1.81
CA LYS A 180 -25.10 -4.26 3.25
C LYS A 180 -24.11 -3.14 3.48
N LEU A 181 -23.12 -3.01 2.60
CA LEU A 181 -22.12 -1.96 2.72
C LEU A 181 -22.52 -0.68 1.95
N ASN A 182 -23.61 -0.75 1.17
CA ASN A 182 -24.10 0.31 0.29
C ASN A 182 -23.01 0.82 -0.66
N GLU A 183 -22.16 -0.10 -1.13
CA GLU A 183 -21.05 0.25 -2.00
C GLU A 183 -21.56 0.43 -3.42
N SER A 184 -21.43 1.64 -3.93
CA SER A 184 -21.53 1.92 -5.35
C SER A 184 -20.23 1.51 -6.04
N PHE A 185 -20.32 0.68 -7.07
CA PHE A 185 -19.15 0.30 -7.87
C PHE A 185 -18.84 1.43 -8.86
N GLY A 186 -17.80 2.21 -8.58
CA GLY A 186 -17.34 3.33 -9.40
C GLY A 186 -16.40 4.26 -8.60
N PHE A 187 -15.27 4.64 -9.20
CA PHE A 187 -14.19 5.38 -8.52
C PHE A 187 -14.65 6.69 -7.85
N ASP A 188 -15.69 7.33 -8.37
CA ASP A 188 -16.12 8.67 -7.94
C ASP A 188 -17.11 8.64 -6.76
N THR A 189 -17.65 7.47 -6.40
CA THR A 189 -18.73 7.35 -5.39
C THR A 189 -18.41 6.44 -4.21
N ILE A 190 -17.29 5.72 -4.23
CA ILE A 190 -16.84 4.87 -3.11
C ILE A 190 -16.77 5.65 -1.78
N ARG A 191 -17.06 4.99 -0.66
CA ARG A 191 -16.93 5.54 0.70
C ARG A 191 -16.20 4.53 1.59
N VAL A 192 -15.65 5.01 2.70
CA VAL A 192 -15.13 4.08 3.71
C VAL A 192 -16.30 3.39 4.39
N ASN A 193 -16.18 2.07 4.55
CA ASN A 193 -17.22 1.26 5.14
C ASN A 193 -17.51 1.69 6.59
N LYS A 194 -18.79 1.85 6.95
CA LYS A 194 -19.21 2.18 8.32
C LYS A 194 -18.72 1.18 9.36
N LEU A 195 -18.58 -0.09 8.99
CA LEU A 195 -18.02 -1.11 9.89
C LEU A 195 -16.58 -0.74 10.29
N LEU A 196 -15.78 -0.23 9.35
CA LEU A 196 -14.40 0.20 9.62
C LEU A 196 -14.33 1.42 10.55
N ILE A 197 -15.35 2.30 10.51
CA ILE A 197 -15.46 3.47 11.41
C ILE A 197 -15.46 3.04 12.87
N ASN A 198 -16.08 1.91 13.19
CA ASN A 198 -16.22 1.41 14.55
C ASN A 198 -15.13 0.41 14.95
N SER A 199 -14.25 0.03 14.02
CA SER A 199 -13.19 -0.96 14.30
C SER A 199 -12.08 -0.42 15.21
N ASN A 200 -11.32 -1.35 15.79
CA ASN A 200 -10.14 -1.06 16.59
C ASN A 200 -8.99 -0.50 15.72
N SER A 201 -7.98 0.08 16.38
CA SER A 201 -6.86 0.73 15.69
C SER A 201 -6.02 -0.20 14.83
N SER A 202 -5.92 -1.49 15.20
CA SER A 202 -5.15 -2.48 14.45
C SER A 202 -5.80 -2.78 13.11
N ILE A 203 -7.12 -3.03 13.09
CA ILE A 203 -7.86 -3.30 11.86
C ILE A 203 -7.83 -2.08 10.93
N ILE A 204 -8.06 -0.87 11.45
CA ILE A 204 -7.97 0.37 10.66
C ILE A 204 -6.60 0.48 9.99
N THR A 205 -5.54 0.14 10.73
CA THR A 205 -4.16 0.24 10.25
C THR A 205 -3.86 -0.80 9.16
N LYS A 206 -4.33 -2.05 9.32
CA LYS A 206 -4.19 -3.11 8.29
C LYS A 206 -4.89 -2.73 6.99
N VAL A 207 -6.15 -2.31 7.07
CA VAL A 207 -6.93 -1.90 5.90
C VAL A 207 -6.33 -0.65 5.24
N PHE A 208 -5.77 0.27 6.03
CA PHE A 208 -5.02 1.41 5.48
C PHE A 208 -3.74 0.97 4.74
N GLY A 209 -3.05 -0.08 5.21
CA GLY A 209 -1.92 -0.71 4.53
C GLY A 209 -2.28 -1.17 3.12
N VAL A 210 -3.40 -1.87 3.00
CA VAL A 210 -3.98 -2.31 1.73
C VAL A 210 -4.29 -1.14 0.79
N LEU A 211 -4.93 -0.08 1.28
CA LEU A 211 -5.16 1.13 0.48
C LEU A 211 -3.84 1.72 -0.04
N VAL A 212 -2.80 1.75 0.80
CA VAL A 212 -1.48 2.24 0.39
C VAL A 212 -0.84 1.31 -0.64
N ASP A 213 -1.04 -0.01 -0.55
CA ASP A 213 -0.56 -1.00 -1.50
C ASP A 213 -1.22 -0.91 -2.88
N CYS A 214 -2.50 -0.57 -2.94
CA CYS A 214 -3.22 -0.31 -4.18
C CYS A 214 -2.90 1.10 -4.72
N GLU A 215 -3.41 2.13 -4.05
CA GLU A 215 -3.45 3.52 -4.57
C GLU A 215 -2.35 4.43 -4.02
N GLY A 216 -1.67 3.98 -2.96
CA GLY A 216 -0.66 4.79 -2.28
C GLY A 216 0.67 4.92 -3.02
N SER A 217 1.42 5.95 -2.65
CA SER A 217 2.81 6.18 -3.05
C SER A 217 3.65 6.50 -1.82
N ILE A 218 4.80 5.83 -1.72
CA ILE A 218 5.78 6.09 -0.65
C ILE A 218 6.97 6.78 -1.27
N ARG A 219 7.17 8.04 -0.86
CA ARG A 219 8.31 8.86 -1.28
C ARG A 219 9.28 8.96 -0.13
N PHE A 220 10.52 8.60 -0.40
CA PHE A 220 11.63 8.73 0.52
C PHE A 220 12.87 9.11 -0.28
N ASN A 221 13.45 10.28 0.03
CA ASN A 221 14.73 10.70 -0.54
C ASN A 221 15.86 10.26 0.38
N LYS A 222 16.65 9.27 -0.07
CA LYS A 222 17.79 8.73 0.69
C LYS A 222 18.87 9.78 0.99
N LYS A 223 19.09 10.74 0.07
CA LYS A 223 20.13 11.76 0.20
C LYS A 223 19.76 12.81 1.23
N SER A 224 18.56 13.38 1.14
CA SER A 224 18.13 14.42 2.07
C SER A 224 17.59 13.87 3.38
N LYS A 225 17.07 12.63 3.43
CA LYS A 225 16.41 11.96 4.58
C LYS A 225 15.21 12.73 5.19
N HIS A 226 15.02 14.01 4.86
CA HIS A 226 13.98 14.89 5.34
C HIS A 226 12.69 14.79 4.52
N TYR A 227 12.79 14.47 3.23
CA TYR A 227 11.63 14.31 2.38
C TYR A 227 11.09 12.88 2.43
N ARG A 228 10.07 12.69 3.28
CA ARG A 228 9.40 11.41 3.51
C ARG A 228 7.90 11.60 3.64
N ASN A 229 7.12 10.89 2.83
CA ASN A 229 5.67 10.89 2.92
C ASN A 229 5.04 9.63 2.31
N ILE A 230 3.87 9.31 2.84
CA ILE A 230 2.90 8.43 2.22
C ILE A 230 1.83 9.33 1.60
N ASN A 231 1.51 9.14 0.31
CA ASN A 231 0.42 9.87 -0.33
C ASN A 231 -0.55 8.93 -1.03
N ILE A 232 -1.83 9.25 -0.96
CA ILE A 232 -2.89 8.63 -1.77
C ILE A 232 -3.54 9.76 -2.58
N ARG A 233 -3.77 9.53 -3.88
CA ARG A 233 -4.34 10.54 -4.79
C ARG A 233 -5.55 9.96 -5.50
N MET A 234 -6.72 10.58 -5.33
CA MET A 234 -7.98 10.11 -5.92
C MET A 234 -8.88 11.28 -6.31
N LYS A 235 -9.82 11.08 -7.23
CA LYS A 235 -10.85 12.10 -7.57
C LYS A 235 -11.85 12.30 -6.43
N ASN A 236 -12.18 11.23 -5.72
CA ASN A 236 -13.18 11.21 -4.67
C ASN A 236 -12.67 11.84 -3.36
N GLU A 237 -13.06 13.08 -3.10
CA GLU A 237 -12.71 13.80 -1.87
C GLU A 237 -13.28 13.15 -0.62
N LEU A 238 -14.54 12.74 -0.67
CA LEU A 238 -15.29 12.23 0.48
C LEU A 238 -14.64 10.95 1.03
N TYR A 239 -14.20 10.07 0.14
CA TYR A 239 -13.47 8.86 0.50
C TYR A 239 -12.15 9.19 1.21
N LEU A 240 -11.35 10.12 0.68
CA LEU A 240 -10.09 10.53 1.34
C LEU A 240 -10.34 11.29 2.65
N SER A 241 -11.46 12.01 2.76
CA SER A 241 -11.89 12.69 3.98
C SER A 241 -12.29 11.70 5.08
N ASP A 242 -13.02 10.63 4.73
CA ASP A 242 -13.32 9.54 5.65
C ASP A 242 -12.03 8.87 6.17
N TRP A 243 -11.06 8.62 5.28
CA TRP A 243 -9.74 8.11 5.66
C TRP A 243 -8.97 9.07 6.56
N LYS A 244 -8.96 10.37 6.28
CA LYS A 244 -8.36 11.38 7.17
C LYS A 244 -8.95 11.29 8.57
N ARG A 245 -10.27 11.12 8.68
CA ARG A 245 -10.99 11.02 9.96
C ARG A 245 -10.65 9.73 10.71
N LEU A 246 -10.54 8.60 10.01
CA LEU A 246 -10.08 7.32 10.57
C LEU A 246 -8.63 7.37 11.05
N LEU A 247 -7.73 7.95 10.26
CA LEU A 247 -6.33 8.14 10.66
C LEU A 247 -6.22 9.02 11.91
N LYS A 248 -7.03 10.09 12.00
CA LYS A 248 -7.10 10.93 13.20
C LYS A 248 -7.58 10.13 14.42
N LYS A 249 -8.57 9.23 14.27
CA LYS A 249 -9.06 8.34 15.35
C LYS A 249 -7.92 7.50 15.96
N ILE A 250 -7.01 7.00 15.12
CA ILE A 250 -5.83 6.24 15.57
C ILE A 250 -4.61 7.14 15.85
N ASN A 251 -4.84 8.45 16.02
CA ASN A 251 -3.83 9.45 16.34
C ASN A 251 -2.67 9.50 15.32
N ILE A 252 -3.01 9.36 14.03
CA ILE A 252 -2.12 9.57 12.88
C ILE A 252 -2.54 10.86 12.17
N ASN A 253 -1.67 11.86 12.20
CA ASN A 253 -1.94 13.13 11.55
C ASN A 253 -1.74 13.03 10.03
N SER A 254 -2.72 13.52 9.28
CA SER A 254 -2.69 13.56 7.82
C SER A 254 -3.26 14.88 7.29
N ASN A 255 -2.74 15.33 6.14
CA ASN A 255 -3.22 16.49 5.43
C ASN A 255 -4.00 16.07 4.18
N LEU A 256 -5.10 16.77 3.88
CA LEU A 256 -5.88 16.56 2.66
C LEU A 256 -5.90 17.87 1.89
N ARG A 257 -5.48 17.84 0.63
CA ARG A 257 -5.45 19.02 -0.24
C ARG A 257 -5.83 18.66 -1.67
N LYS A 258 -6.39 19.63 -2.39
CA LYS A 258 -6.64 19.52 -3.83
C LYS A 258 -5.34 19.78 -4.61
N GLU A 259 -5.04 18.94 -5.61
CA GLU A 259 -3.93 19.06 -6.56
C GLU A 259 -4.46 18.88 -7.99
N LYS A 260 -4.77 19.99 -8.68
CA LYS A 260 -5.48 20.00 -9.98
C LYS A 260 -6.84 19.31 -9.85
N ASP A 261 -7.11 18.29 -10.65
CA ASP A 261 -8.38 17.54 -10.70
C ASP A 261 -8.44 16.38 -9.69
N LEU A 262 -7.43 16.24 -8.82
CA LEU A 262 -7.33 15.14 -7.86
C LEU A 262 -7.17 15.68 -6.44
N TRP A 263 -7.71 14.97 -5.48
CA TRP A 263 -7.45 15.17 -4.06
C TRP A 263 -6.27 14.31 -3.62
N LYS A 264 -5.52 14.79 -2.64
CA LYS A 264 -4.35 14.11 -2.10
C LYS A 264 -4.37 14.09 -0.59
N LEU A 265 -4.40 12.89 -0.05
CA LEU A 265 -4.15 12.60 1.36
C LEU A 265 -2.65 12.36 1.56
N THR A 266 -2.02 13.09 2.47
CA THR A 266 -0.58 13.01 2.76
C THR A 266 -0.36 12.77 4.24
N ILE A 267 0.42 11.73 4.57
CA ILE A 267 0.98 11.51 5.90
C ILE A 267 2.45 11.91 5.85
N THR A 268 2.81 12.87 6.69
CA THR A 268 4.18 13.30 6.96
C THR A 268 4.55 12.98 8.39
N CYS A 269 5.81 13.25 8.77
CA CYS A 269 6.38 13.03 10.11
C CYS A 269 6.73 11.57 10.43
N ASN A 270 7.92 11.38 11.02
CA ASN A 270 8.40 10.05 11.37
C ASN A 270 7.63 9.40 12.52
N GLN A 271 7.13 10.19 13.46
CA GLN A 271 6.33 9.68 14.57
C GLN A 271 5.08 8.97 14.08
N ASN A 272 4.42 9.52 13.04
CA ASN A 272 3.29 8.86 12.40
C ASN A 272 3.71 7.54 11.73
N PHE A 273 4.86 7.48 11.06
CA PHE A 273 5.32 6.24 10.42
C PHE A 273 5.68 5.16 11.45
N LYS A 274 6.36 5.53 12.54
CA LYS A 274 6.67 4.62 13.65
C LYS A 274 5.38 4.10 14.28
N LYS A 275 4.43 5.01 14.55
CA LYS A 275 3.14 4.63 15.13
C LYS A 275 2.32 3.72 14.23
N LEU A 276 2.27 3.98 12.92
CA LEU A 276 1.64 3.08 11.96
C LEU A 276 2.29 1.69 12.05
N HIS A 277 3.61 1.62 12.02
CA HIS A 277 4.35 0.35 12.14
C HIS A 277 4.01 -0.37 13.45
N ASP A 278 4.03 0.32 14.58
CA ASP A 278 3.73 -0.25 15.91
C ASP A 278 2.27 -0.73 16.03
N LEU A 279 1.36 -0.16 15.25
CA LEU A 279 -0.05 -0.56 15.15
C LEU A 279 -0.30 -1.74 14.18
N GLY A 280 0.75 -2.28 13.54
CA GLY A 280 0.65 -3.40 12.61
C GLY A 280 0.48 -3.01 11.15
N PHE A 281 0.92 -1.82 10.74
CA PHE A 281 0.94 -1.41 9.34
C PHE A 281 1.92 -2.26 8.52
N GLU A 282 1.38 -3.10 7.65
CA GLU A 282 2.15 -3.92 6.72
C GLU A 282 1.86 -3.53 5.26
N LEU A 283 2.86 -3.74 4.40
CA LEU A 283 2.76 -3.55 2.97
C LEU A 283 3.23 -4.83 2.27
N HIS A 284 2.43 -5.32 1.35
CA HIS A 284 2.68 -6.49 0.53
C HIS A 284 3.24 -6.11 -0.84
N HIS A 285 3.04 -4.88 -1.32
CA HIS A 285 3.67 -4.42 -2.55
C HIS A 285 5.19 -4.31 -2.37
N SER A 286 5.95 -5.10 -3.15
CA SER A 286 7.40 -5.26 -3.00
C SER A 286 8.18 -3.94 -2.88
N LYS A 287 8.02 -3.02 -3.85
CA LYS A 287 8.70 -1.73 -3.88
C LYS A 287 8.26 -0.79 -2.75
N LYS A 288 6.97 -0.78 -2.40
CA LYS A 288 6.43 0.10 -1.34
C LYS A 288 6.93 -0.38 0.02
N ARG A 289 6.87 -1.69 0.29
CA ARG A 289 7.42 -2.34 1.49
C ARG A 289 8.90 -2.00 1.70
N THR A 290 9.75 -2.20 0.69
CA THR A 290 11.18 -1.88 0.78
C THR A 290 11.41 -0.40 1.10
N ARG A 291 10.72 0.51 0.39
CA ARG A 291 10.85 1.96 0.64
C ARG A 291 10.37 2.36 2.03
N PHE A 292 9.29 1.76 2.52
CA PHE A 292 8.77 2.04 3.86
C PHE A 292 9.77 1.59 4.94
N LYS A 293 10.35 0.39 4.79
CA LYS A 293 11.41 -0.12 5.67
C LYS A 293 12.64 0.78 5.69
N GLU A 294 13.09 1.23 4.53
CA GLU A 294 14.20 2.21 4.41
C GLU A 294 13.86 3.54 5.11
N MET A 295 12.64 4.03 4.91
CA MET A 295 12.15 5.27 5.51
C MET A 295 12.14 5.19 7.05
N LEU A 296 11.67 4.08 7.64
CA LEU A 296 11.67 3.85 9.09
C LEU A 296 13.10 3.77 9.65
N ASN A 297 13.96 2.98 9.01
CA ASN A 297 15.34 2.74 9.47
C ASN A 297 16.22 4.00 9.36
N SER A 298 15.88 4.93 8.48
CA SER A 298 16.65 6.17 8.28
C SER A 298 16.65 7.11 9.48
N TYR A 299 15.65 7.01 10.35
CA TYR A 299 15.48 7.90 11.50
C TYR A 299 16.24 7.44 12.74
N GLN A 300 16.25 6.13 13.00
CA GLN A 300 16.85 5.56 14.21
C GLN A 300 18.36 5.83 14.31
N LYS A 301 19.08 5.95 13.19
CA LYS A 301 20.53 6.19 13.23
C LYS A 301 20.92 7.54 13.85
N HIS A 302 20.06 8.56 13.85
CA HIS A 302 20.51 9.94 14.13
C HIS A 302 19.77 10.69 15.25
N GLN A 303 18.63 10.23 15.76
CA GLN A 303 17.95 10.92 16.87
C GLN A 303 18.02 10.14 18.17
N VAL A 304 18.42 10.85 19.22
CA VAL A 304 18.25 10.42 20.61
C VAL A 304 16.90 10.94 21.07
N GLU A 305 16.12 10.15 21.79
CA GLU A 305 14.80 10.61 22.26
C GLU A 305 14.98 11.81 23.18
N ARG A 306 14.08 12.80 23.07
CA ARG A 306 14.25 14.10 23.75
C ARG A 306 14.42 13.96 25.26
N ASN A 307 13.72 13.00 25.87
CA ASN A 307 13.70 12.81 27.32
C ASN A 307 14.85 11.90 27.80
N THR A 308 15.57 11.24 26.89
CA THR A 308 16.71 10.38 27.21
C THR A 308 18.03 10.94 26.71
N ALA A 309 18.00 12.15 26.11
CA ALA A 309 19.14 12.74 25.46
C ALA A 309 20.33 12.95 26.41
N LEU A 310 20.09 13.49 27.60
CA LEU A 310 21.16 13.71 28.58
C LEU A 310 21.82 12.39 28.97
N ASN A 311 21.04 11.41 29.40
CA ASN A 311 21.53 10.08 29.82
C ASN A 311 22.29 9.36 28.69
N TYR A 312 21.83 9.48 27.44
CA TYR A 312 22.54 8.91 26.30
C TYR A 312 23.93 9.55 26.10
N TYR A 313 24.02 10.88 26.19
CA TYR A 313 25.29 11.58 25.98
C TYR A 313 26.24 11.50 27.17
N GLU A 314 25.71 11.33 28.39
CA GLU A 314 26.46 10.97 29.58
C GLU A 314 27.11 9.59 29.41
N LYS A 315 26.30 8.56 29.12
CA LYS A 315 26.78 7.21 28.85
C LYS A 315 27.78 7.14 27.71
N LEU A 316 27.57 7.93 26.66
CA LEU A 316 28.51 8.02 25.53
C LEU A 316 29.91 8.49 25.98
N VAL A 317 30.00 9.37 26.98
CA VAL A 317 31.27 9.85 27.56
C VAL A 317 31.84 8.84 28.55
N GLU A 318 31.01 8.18 29.36
CA GLU A 318 31.42 7.07 30.23
C GLU A 318 32.09 5.95 29.42
N ASP A 319 31.49 5.56 28.29
CA ASP A 319 32.02 4.53 27.40
C ASP A 319 33.25 5.01 26.60
N ASN A 320 33.53 6.32 26.56
CA ASN A 320 34.59 6.92 25.73
C ASN A 320 35.28 8.12 26.43
N PRO A 321 35.91 7.92 27.59
CA PRO A 321 36.49 9.01 28.38
C PRO A 321 37.66 9.68 27.64
N GLY A 322 37.86 10.98 27.88
CA GLY A 322 38.97 11.75 27.31
C GLY A 322 38.85 12.06 25.83
N ARG A 323 37.66 11.85 25.22
CA ARG A 323 37.42 12.18 23.81
C ARG A 323 36.80 13.56 23.64
N SER A 324 37.11 14.18 22.50
CA SER A 324 36.54 15.45 22.06
C SER A 324 35.16 15.26 21.42
N ALA A 325 34.40 16.36 21.30
CA ALA A 325 33.09 16.33 20.64
C ALA A 325 33.15 15.80 19.19
N LEU A 326 34.26 16.00 18.47
CA LEU A 326 34.43 15.46 17.13
C LEU A 326 34.63 13.94 17.15
N GLU A 327 35.47 13.43 18.05
CA GLU A 327 35.72 11.99 18.20
C GLU A 327 34.45 11.26 18.68
N LEU A 328 33.73 11.82 19.64
CA LEU A 328 32.44 11.30 20.12
C LEU A 328 31.36 11.35 19.03
N SER A 329 31.38 12.35 18.15
CA SER A 329 30.45 12.42 17.01
C SER A 329 30.67 11.29 16.00
N ARG A 330 31.94 10.90 15.79
CA ARG A 330 32.30 9.75 14.94
C ARG A 330 31.89 8.44 15.60
N ALA A 331 32.16 8.27 16.89
CA ALA A 331 31.80 7.07 17.65
C ALA A 331 30.28 6.82 17.71
N SER A 332 29.50 7.88 17.87
CA SER A 332 28.02 7.79 17.96
C SER A 332 27.30 7.96 16.62
N ASN A 333 28.03 8.23 15.53
CA ASN A 333 27.49 8.59 14.22
C ASN A 333 26.44 9.74 14.30
N LYS A 334 26.74 10.74 15.12
CA LYS A 334 25.92 11.95 15.34
C LYS A 334 26.62 13.20 14.78
N ASN A 335 25.88 14.29 14.63
CA ASN A 335 26.47 15.57 14.22
C ASN A 335 27.28 16.18 15.39
N LYS A 336 28.53 16.61 15.13
CA LYS A 336 29.40 17.30 16.09
C LYS A 336 28.68 18.44 16.82
N ARG A 337 27.87 19.25 16.13
CA ARG A 337 27.12 20.36 16.73
C ARG A 337 26.13 19.89 17.79
N THR A 338 25.40 18.82 17.51
CA THR A 338 24.45 18.21 18.46
C THR A 338 25.19 17.63 19.65
N VAL A 339 26.29 16.91 19.41
CA VAL A 339 27.13 16.34 20.48
C VAL A 339 27.68 17.46 21.36
N SER A 340 28.29 18.50 20.79
CA SER A 340 28.78 19.67 21.53
C SER A 340 27.70 20.34 22.36
N HIS A 341 26.49 20.52 21.82
CA HIS A 341 25.39 21.13 22.56
C HIS A 341 25.06 20.36 23.84
N TYR A 342 24.92 19.03 23.76
CA TYR A 342 24.61 18.20 24.94
C TYR A 342 25.80 18.07 25.90
N LEU A 343 27.03 17.98 25.41
CA LEU A 343 28.22 17.93 26.27
C LEU A 343 28.40 19.23 27.08
N ILE A 344 28.17 20.39 26.47
CA ILE A 344 28.18 21.68 27.17
C ILE A 344 27.09 21.71 28.24
N ARG A 345 25.90 21.21 27.90
CA ARG A 345 24.77 21.16 28.83
C ARG A 345 25.05 20.23 30.02
N LEU A 346 25.62 19.04 29.79
CA LEU A 346 26.03 18.10 30.83
C LEU A 346 27.16 18.67 31.72
N PHE A 347 28.13 19.37 31.14
CA PHE A 347 29.17 20.09 31.89
C PHE A 347 28.56 21.19 32.77
N ASN A 348 27.64 22.00 32.24
CA ASN A 348 26.96 23.05 33.01
C ASN A 348 26.07 22.48 34.13
N LEU A 349 25.55 21.27 33.96
CA LEU A 349 24.84 20.52 35.00
C LEU A 349 25.78 19.81 35.98
N ASN A 350 27.09 19.97 35.82
CA ASN A 350 28.12 19.39 36.69
C ASN A 350 28.15 17.85 36.69
N ILE A 351 27.67 17.23 35.59
CA ILE A 351 27.65 15.76 35.39
C ILE A 351 28.95 15.26 34.76
N LEU A 352 29.63 16.09 33.96
CA LEU A 352 30.89 15.74 33.29
C LEU A 352 31.99 16.74 33.66
N ARG A 353 33.25 16.31 33.60
CA ARG A 353 34.43 17.19 33.64
C ARG A 353 34.85 17.55 32.22
N ARG A 354 35.37 18.77 32.03
CA ARG A 354 35.86 19.28 30.75
C ARG A 354 37.30 19.77 30.89
N GLN A 355 38.20 19.29 30.04
CA GLN A 355 39.61 19.71 30.02
C GLN A 355 39.96 20.35 28.68
N LEU A 356 40.67 21.49 28.73
CA LEU A 356 41.22 22.15 27.55
C LEU A 356 42.53 21.48 27.15
N VAL A 357 42.64 21.04 25.90
CA VAL A 357 43.84 20.35 25.36
C VAL A 357 44.62 21.27 24.42
N THR A 358 43.92 22.05 23.61
CA THR A 358 44.50 23.11 22.78
C THR A 358 43.56 24.30 22.75
N LYS A 359 44.00 25.46 22.23
CA LYS A 359 43.21 26.72 22.18
C LYS A 359 41.76 26.56 21.70
N GLN A 360 41.42 25.50 20.96
CA GLN A 360 40.07 25.24 20.44
C GLN A 360 39.57 23.79 20.65
N LYS A 361 40.29 22.95 21.41
CA LYS A 361 39.91 21.54 21.64
C LYS A 361 39.66 21.27 23.11
N PHE A 362 38.44 20.86 23.42
CA PHE A 362 38.04 20.32 24.73
C PHE A 362 37.83 18.82 24.64
N ILE A 363 38.22 18.10 25.69
CA ILE A 363 37.90 16.70 25.92
C ILE A 363 37.05 16.56 27.19
N TYR A 364 36.26 15.49 27.27
CA TYR A 364 35.26 15.28 28.30
C TYR A 364 35.51 13.97 29.04
N TYR A 365 35.26 13.99 30.35
CA TYR A 365 35.37 12.83 31.23
C TYR A 365 34.09 12.69 32.06
N PRO A 366 33.69 11.45 32.43
CA PRO A 366 32.73 11.26 33.51
C PRO A 366 33.27 11.90 34.79
N LYS A 367 32.38 12.41 35.63
CA LYS A 367 32.80 13.19 36.80
C LYS A 367 33.18 12.32 38.00
#